data_AF-A0A947R0U5-F1
#
_entry.id   AF-A0A947R0U5-F1
#
_cell.length_a   1.000
_cell.length_b   1.000
_cell.length_c   1.000
_cell.angle_alpha   90.00
_cell.angle_beta   90.00
_cell.angle_gamma   90.00
#
_symmetry.space_group_name_H-M   'P 1'
#
loop_
_entity.id
_entity.type
_entity.pdbx_description
1 polymer ?
#
loop_
_entity_poly.entity_id
_entity_poly.type
_entity_poly.pdbx_seq_one_letter_code
_entity_poly.pdbx_strand_id
1 'polypeptide(L)'
;MMKWIRTYSKSILKKKLLLLTALMIISINAGNGIIPGTQFDYGSAHLQVAGLMAVKAAGVDSWQDLFETFQQETGLFPNGAYNLPSIDNPRLAGGMHWQGREYADFIRAFFKGELLTEHTRALMLTDQIALVEIINSPADDLDEAEVWHYGFGIWRECHNTTFDCEVISYYSTKNYCK
;
A
#
# COMPACT_ATOMS: atom_id res chain seq x y z
N MET A 1 26.67 -3.72 34.12
CA MET A 1 26.27 -2.50 33.38
C MET A 1 26.52 -2.64 31.86
N MET A 2 26.13 -3.77 31.22
CA MET A 2 26.49 -4.08 29.81
C MET A 2 25.31 -4.55 28.94
N LYS A 3 24.08 -4.55 29.47
CA LYS A 3 22.87 -4.99 28.75
C LYS A 3 22.19 -3.87 27.94
N TRP A 4 22.55 -2.60 28.19
CA TRP A 4 21.91 -1.42 27.57
C TRP A 4 22.52 -0.99 26.22
N ILE A 5 23.82 -1.21 26.00
CA ILE A 5 24.52 -0.75 24.78
C ILE A 5 24.12 -1.57 23.54
N ARG A 6 23.80 -2.87 23.73
CA ARG A 6 23.45 -3.79 22.63
C ARG A 6 22.07 -3.49 22.01
N THR A 7 21.13 -3.00 22.81
CA THR A 7 19.76 -2.69 22.36
C THR A 7 19.72 -1.38 21.58
N TYR A 8 20.46 -0.35 22.05
CA TYR A 8 20.60 0.94 21.37
C TYR A 8 21.25 0.81 19.99
N SER A 9 22.30 -0.02 19.87
CA SER A 9 22.99 -0.23 18.59
C SER A 9 22.08 -0.86 17.53
N LYS A 10 21.23 -1.82 17.90
CA LYS A 10 20.29 -2.46 16.95
C LYS A 10 19.19 -1.51 16.49
N SER A 11 18.60 -0.69 17.37
CA SER A 11 17.60 0.33 17.00
C SER A 11 18.16 1.33 15.96
N ILE A 12 19.40 1.80 16.17
CA ILE A 12 20.08 2.72 15.24
C ILE A 12 20.37 2.05 13.89
N LEU A 13 20.76 0.77 13.87
CA LEU A 13 21.00 0.02 12.63
C LEU A 13 19.71 -0.25 11.84
N LYS A 14 18.59 -0.54 12.50
CA LYS A 14 17.28 -0.75 11.85
C LYS A 14 16.77 0.52 11.18
N LYS A 15 16.82 1.66 11.88
CA LYS A 15 16.51 2.99 11.31
C LYS A 15 17.34 3.30 10.07
N LYS A 16 18.62 2.86 10.04
CA LYS A 16 19.48 3.08 8.88
C LYS A 16 19.06 2.29 7.64
N LEU A 17 18.55 1.06 7.76
CA LEU A 17 18.31 0.22 6.58
C LEU A 17 17.08 0.64 5.75
N LEU A 18 15.95 0.91 6.41
CA LEU A 18 14.76 1.44 5.74
C LEU A 18 15.05 2.84 5.15
N LEU A 19 15.70 3.72 5.93
CA LEU A 19 16.10 5.05 5.49
C LEU A 19 17.08 5.04 4.31
N LEU A 20 18.07 4.12 4.29
CA LEU A 20 18.99 3.94 3.16
C LEU A 20 18.25 3.49 1.90
N THR A 21 17.21 2.67 2.03
CA THR A 21 16.40 2.20 0.90
C THR A 21 15.63 3.37 0.28
N ALA A 22 14.99 4.22 1.09
CA ALA A 22 14.33 5.42 0.56
C ALA A 22 15.30 6.46 0.04
N LEU A 23 16.46 6.64 0.67
CA LEU A 23 17.49 7.53 0.15
C LEU A 23 17.96 7.06 -1.23
N MET A 24 18.16 5.76 -1.45
CA MET A 24 18.45 5.23 -2.78
C MET A 24 17.32 5.47 -3.77
N ILE A 25 16.06 5.24 -3.39
CA ILE A 25 14.89 5.51 -4.24
C ILE A 25 14.84 6.99 -4.64
N ILE A 26 15.02 7.88 -3.66
CA ILE A 26 15.04 9.32 -3.88
C ILE A 26 16.22 9.69 -4.78
N SER A 27 17.42 9.13 -4.58
CA SER A 27 18.59 9.41 -5.42
C SER A 27 18.46 8.89 -6.84
N ILE A 28 17.79 7.76 -7.06
CA ILE A 28 17.53 7.22 -8.40
C ILE A 28 16.48 8.06 -9.14
N ASN A 29 15.45 8.51 -8.41
CA ASN A 29 14.38 9.32 -9.00
C ASN A 29 14.76 10.82 -9.09
N ALA A 30 15.69 11.30 -8.27
CA ALA A 30 16.19 12.65 -8.36
C ALA A 30 17.14 12.79 -9.55
N GLY A 31 16.74 13.58 -10.54
CA GLY A 31 17.60 13.89 -11.69
C GLY A 31 17.53 12.91 -12.85
N ASN A 32 16.51 12.04 -12.89
CA ASN A 32 16.23 11.19 -14.05
C ASN A 32 15.61 11.95 -15.25
N GLY A 33 15.35 13.26 -15.09
CA GLY A 33 14.76 14.11 -16.13
C GLY A 33 13.23 14.02 -16.24
N ILE A 34 12.58 13.18 -15.43
CA ILE A 34 11.12 13.04 -15.39
C ILE A 34 10.55 14.04 -14.38
N ILE A 35 9.51 14.76 -14.78
CA ILE A 35 8.82 15.74 -13.92
C ILE A 35 7.79 14.99 -13.07
N PRO A 36 7.79 15.14 -11.73
CA PRO A 36 6.76 14.51 -10.90
C PRO A 36 5.36 14.90 -11.34
N GLY A 37 4.48 13.91 -11.50
CA GLY A 37 3.09 14.12 -11.92
C GLY A 37 2.87 14.26 -13.42
N THR A 38 3.86 13.98 -14.28
CA THR A 38 3.64 13.95 -15.75
C THR A 38 3.42 12.54 -16.31
N GLN A 39 3.80 11.51 -15.56
CA GLN A 39 3.73 10.10 -15.98
C GLN A 39 3.28 9.20 -14.83
N PHE A 40 2.62 8.09 -15.18
CA PHE A 40 2.29 6.99 -14.28
C PHE A 40 3.11 5.75 -14.67
N ASP A 41 3.90 5.27 -13.71
CA ASP A 41 4.72 4.06 -13.81
C ASP A 41 4.46 3.20 -12.57
N TYR A 42 3.76 2.08 -12.76
CA TYR A 42 3.44 1.19 -11.64
C TYR A 42 4.71 0.57 -11.05
N GLY A 43 4.96 0.83 -9.77
CA GLY A 43 6.12 0.27 -9.08
C GLY A 43 6.00 0.32 -7.57
N SER A 44 6.83 -0.42 -6.84
CA SER A 44 6.73 -0.54 -5.38
C SER A 44 7.44 0.55 -4.57
N ALA A 45 8.32 1.32 -5.22
CA ALA A 45 9.26 2.20 -4.54
C ALA A 45 8.57 3.36 -3.80
N HIS A 46 7.51 3.92 -4.36
CA HIS A 46 6.77 5.02 -3.76
C HIS A 46 6.11 4.62 -2.43
N LEU A 47 5.66 3.36 -2.28
CA LEU A 47 5.09 2.87 -1.02
C LEU A 47 6.13 2.76 0.09
N GLN A 48 7.41 2.52 -0.23
CA GLN A 48 8.49 2.56 0.76
C GLN A 48 8.73 3.97 1.29
N VAL A 49 8.72 4.96 0.39
CA VAL A 49 8.84 6.37 0.78
C VAL A 49 7.65 6.80 1.62
N ALA A 50 6.42 6.47 1.20
CA ALA A 50 5.20 6.78 1.94
C ALA A 50 5.21 6.15 3.35
N GLY A 51 5.63 4.89 3.48
CA GLY A 51 5.71 4.24 4.79
C GLY A 51 6.73 4.87 5.72
N LEU A 52 7.88 5.32 5.21
CA LEU A 52 8.84 6.08 6.00
C LEU A 52 8.33 7.45 6.43
N MET A 53 7.59 8.14 5.55
CA MET A 53 6.92 9.37 5.92
C MET A 53 5.91 9.13 7.05
N ALA A 54 5.15 8.04 6.99
CA ALA A 54 4.20 7.65 8.05
C ALA A 54 4.91 7.33 9.38
N VAL A 55 5.99 6.53 9.36
CA VAL A 55 6.81 6.25 10.55
C VAL A 55 7.34 7.55 11.17
N LYS A 56 7.86 8.45 10.34
CA LYS A 56 8.37 9.75 10.79
C LYS A 56 7.27 10.64 11.38
N ALA A 57 6.10 10.68 10.75
CA ALA A 57 4.95 11.47 11.20
C ALA A 57 4.36 10.93 12.51
N ALA A 58 4.29 9.61 12.68
CA ALA A 58 3.83 8.95 13.90
C ALA A 58 4.83 9.06 15.06
N GLY A 59 6.09 9.44 14.78
CA GLY A 59 7.13 9.56 15.81
C GLY A 59 7.61 8.22 16.36
N VAL A 60 7.39 7.13 15.63
CA VAL A 60 7.82 5.79 16.01
C VAL A 60 9.14 5.41 15.31
N ASP A 61 9.73 4.29 15.73
CA ASP A 61 11.08 3.91 15.32
C ASP A 61 11.10 3.09 14.02
N SER A 62 10.01 2.37 13.73
CA SER A 62 9.93 1.44 12.62
C SER A 62 8.50 1.31 12.07
N TRP A 63 8.37 0.71 10.88
CA TRP A 63 7.08 0.35 10.32
C TRP A 63 6.33 -0.65 11.19
N GLN A 64 7.06 -1.53 11.89
CA GLN A 64 6.52 -2.55 12.76
C GLN A 64 5.85 -1.94 13.97
N ASP A 65 6.46 -0.92 14.59
CA ASP A 65 5.82 -0.19 15.70
C ASP A 65 4.52 0.48 15.26
N LEU A 66 4.51 1.06 14.05
CA LEU A 66 3.32 1.67 13.46
C LEU A 66 2.23 0.62 13.17
N PHE A 67 2.60 -0.52 12.61
CA PHE A 67 1.68 -1.60 12.28
C PHE A 67 1.13 -2.29 13.55
N GLU A 68 1.95 -2.47 14.58
CA GLU A 68 1.51 -2.97 15.89
C GLU A 68 0.51 -2.02 16.54
N THR A 69 0.73 -0.70 16.43
CA THR A 69 -0.23 0.31 16.90
C THR A 69 -1.55 0.18 16.13
N PHE A 70 -1.50 0.05 14.80
CA PHE A 70 -2.69 -0.21 13.98
C PHE A 70 -3.44 -1.48 14.43
N GLN A 71 -2.74 -2.58 14.67
CA GLN A 71 -3.32 -3.83 15.16
C GLN A 71 -4.00 -3.64 16.53
N GLN A 72 -3.36 -2.91 17.44
CA GLN A 72 -3.89 -2.65 18.78
C GLN A 72 -5.14 -1.76 18.76
N GLU A 73 -5.15 -0.73 17.92
CA GLU A 73 -6.26 0.24 17.86
C GLU A 73 -7.48 -0.33 17.11
N THR A 74 -7.26 -1.17 16.10
CA THR A 74 -8.34 -1.66 15.23
C THR A 74 -8.75 -3.10 15.48
N GLY A 75 -7.87 -3.90 16.10
CA GLY A 75 -8.03 -5.35 16.20
C GLY A 75 -7.89 -6.09 14.87
N LEU A 76 -7.53 -5.41 13.77
CA LEU A 76 -7.36 -6.01 12.45
C LEU A 76 -5.98 -6.66 12.28
N PHE A 77 -5.91 -7.66 11.40
CA PHE A 77 -4.72 -8.46 11.14
C PHE A 77 -4.01 -8.99 12.39
N PRO A 78 -4.69 -9.61 13.37
CA PRO A 78 -4.06 -10.05 14.62
C PRO A 78 -2.91 -11.04 14.42
N ASN A 79 -2.86 -11.77 13.30
CA ASN A 79 -1.77 -12.67 12.93
C ASN A 79 -1.00 -12.20 11.69
N GLY A 80 -1.36 -11.04 11.14
CA GLY A 80 -0.65 -10.48 10.00
C GLY A 80 0.70 -9.91 10.42
N ALA A 81 1.69 -9.98 9.54
CA ALA A 81 2.97 -9.34 9.79
C ALA A 81 3.71 -8.97 8.50
N TYR A 82 4.38 -7.81 8.57
CA TYR A 82 5.36 -7.38 7.59
C TYR A 82 6.72 -8.00 7.92
N ASN A 83 7.10 -9.07 7.22
CA ASN A 83 8.34 -9.80 7.49
C ASN A 83 9.12 -10.22 6.23
N LEU A 84 8.63 -9.90 5.03
CA LEU A 84 9.32 -10.14 3.77
C LEU A 84 9.90 -8.84 3.22
N PRO A 85 11.17 -8.82 2.74
CA PRO A 85 12.16 -9.88 2.85
C PRO A 85 12.73 -10.02 4.29
N SER A 86 12.46 -9.05 5.16
CA SER A 86 12.83 -9.10 6.58
C SER A 86 11.89 -8.23 7.41
N ILE A 87 11.86 -8.46 8.73
CA ILE A 87 11.13 -7.61 9.69
C ILE A 87 11.76 -6.22 9.85
N ASP A 88 13.07 -6.08 9.65
CA ASP A 88 13.77 -4.81 9.88
C ASP A 88 13.66 -3.84 8.68
N ASN A 89 13.38 -4.38 7.50
CA ASN A 89 13.15 -3.63 6.27
C ASN A 89 12.14 -4.41 5.41
N PRO A 90 10.85 -4.38 5.76
CA PRO A 90 9.83 -5.09 5.00
C PRO A 90 9.57 -4.40 3.66
N ARG A 91 9.06 -5.16 2.70
CA ARG A 91 8.52 -4.64 1.44
C ARG A 91 7.10 -4.15 1.70
N LEU A 92 6.85 -2.84 1.66
CA LEU A 92 5.50 -2.34 1.96
C LEU A 92 4.47 -2.62 0.86
N ALA A 93 4.92 -2.72 -0.39
CA ALA A 93 4.05 -3.03 -1.53
C ALA A 93 3.58 -4.51 -1.62
N GLY A 94 3.98 -5.38 -0.69
CA GLY A 94 3.61 -6.81 -0.77
C GLY A 94 4.40 -7.76 0.12
N GLY A 95 5.07 -7.25 1.14
CA GLY A 95 5.87 -8.03 2.09
C GLY A 95 5.14 -8.40 3.36
N MET A 96 3.83 -8.15 3.41
CA MET A 96 2.94 -8.59 4.47
C MET A 96 2.40 -9.98 4.15
N HIS A 97 2.36 -10.85 5.15
CA HIS A 97 1.52 -12.04 5.12
C HIS A 97 0.33 -11.84 6.05
N TRP A 98 -0.80 -12.43 5.68
CA TRP A 98 -2.06 -12.37 6.41
C TRP A 98 -2.94 -13.55 5.98
N GLN A 99 -4.00 -13.81 6.74
CA GLN A 99 -5.01 -14.80 6.39
C GLN A 99 -6.14 -14.16 5.59
N GLY A 100 -6.75 -14.92 4.67
CA GLY A 100 -7.84 -14.41 3.82
C GLY A 100 -8.97 -13.72 4.59
N ARG A 101 -9.32 -14.25 5.77
CA ARG A 101 -10.32 -13.65 6.66
C ARG A 101 -9.91 -12.26 7.16
N GLU A 102 -8.65 -12.09 7.55
CA GLU A 102 -8.15 -10.82 8.10
C GLU A 102 -8.20 -9.71 7.05
N TYR A 103 -7.90 -10.04 5.79
CA TYR A 103 -8.02 -9.08 4.69
C TYR A 103 -9.48 -8.76 4.33
N ALA A 104 -10.37 -9.76 4.37
CA ALA A 104 -11.80 -9.52 4.21
C ALA A 104 -12.36 -8.62 5.31
N ASP A 105 -11.92 -8.80 6.56
CA ASP A 105 -12.27 -7.94 7.69
C ASP A 105 -11.74 -6.52 7.51
N PHE A 106 -10.51 -6.35 7.03
CA PHE A 106 -9.95 -5.05 6.69
C PHE A 106 -10.76 -4.32 5.61
N ILE A 107 -11.10 -5.00 4.50
CA ILE A 107 -11.93 -4.42 3.43
C ILE A 107 -13.29 -3.97 4.00
N ARG A 108 -13.93 -4.80 4.81
CA ARG A 108 -15.21 -4.48 5.44
C ARG A 108 -15.10 -3.24 6.34
N ALA A 109 -14.09 -3.18 7.21
CA ALA A 109 -13.86 -2.04 8.10
C ALA A 109 -13.57 -0.75 7.32
N PHE A 110 -12.79 -0.84 6.24
CA PHE A 110 -12.50 0.28 5.34
C PHE A 110 -13.79 0.86 4.74
N PHE A 111 -14.65 0.03 4.14
CA PHE A 111 -15.89 0.49 3.51
C PHE A 111 -16.95 0.99 4.51
N LYS A 112 -16.93 0.47 5.74
CA LYS A 112 -17.77 1.01 6.82
C LYS A 112 -17.27 2.34 7.40
N GLY A 113 -16.06 2.76 7.05
CA GLY A 113 -15.45 3.98 7.58
C GLY A 113 -14.95 3.86 9.01
N GLU A 114 -14.61 2.65 9.44
CA GLU A 114 -14.07 2.39 10.78
C GLU A 114 -12.58 2.74 10.88
N LEU A 115 -11.87 2.86 9.74
CA LEU A 115 -10.41 3.05 9.69
C LEU A 115 -9.96 4.48 9.37
N LEU A 116 -10.78 5.22 8.61
CA LEU A 116 -10.42 6.53 8.07
C LEU A 116 -11.63 7.45 8.12
N THR A 117 -11.37 8.75 8.23
CA THR A 117 -12.42 9.75 8.03
C THR A 117 -13.02 9.60 6.64
N GLU A 118 -14.28 10.01 6.48
CA GLU A 118 -14.95 10.00 5.18
C GLU A 118 -14.15 10.76 4.11
N HIS A 119 -13.61 11.92 4.47
CA HIS A 119 -12.78 12.72 3.58
C HIS A 119 -11.52 11.99 3.12
N THR A 120 -10.76 11.40 4.04
CA THR A 120 -9.53 10.65 3.70
C THR A 120 -9.85 9.42 2.86
N ARG A 121 -10.90 8.68 3.22
CA ARG A 121 -11.35 7.51 2.46
C ARG A 121 -11.77 7.90 1.04
N ALA A 122 -12.56 8.96 0.89
CA ALA A 122 -12.96 9.46 -0.42
C ALA A 122 -11.74 9.84 -1.27
N LEU A 123 -10.78 10.56 -0.69
CA LEU A 123 -9.55 10.96 -1.36
C LEU A 123 -8.69 9.76 -1.81
N MET A 124 -8.63 8.67 -1.02
CA MET A 124 -7.94 7.45 -1.44
C MET A 124 -8.55 6.81 -2.69
N LEU A 125 -9.86 6.99 -2.89
CA LEU A 125 -10.63 6.41 -3.98
C LEU A 125 -10.79 7.34 -5.20
N THR A 126 -10.36 8.61 -5.12
CA THR A 126 -10.38 9.51 -6.27
C THR A 126 -9.28 9.18 -7.27
N ASP A 127 -9.44 9.65 -8.51
CA ASP A 127 -8.39 9.59 -9.51
C ASP A 127 -7.16 10.40 -9.07
N GLN A 128 -6.02 9.72 -8.88
CA GLN A 128 -4.74 10.36 -8.53
C GLN A 128 -3.80 10.50 -9.73
N ILE A 129 -4.20 10.01 -10.91
CA ILE A 129 -3.38 10.04 -12.12
C ILE A 129 -4.00 10.91 -13.22
N ALA A 130 -5.31 11.18 -13.16
CA ALA A 130 -6.04 12.06 -14.06
C ALA A 130 -5.74 11.74 -15.55
N LEU A 131 -5.05 12.63 -16.26
CA LEU A 131 -4.72 12.49 -17.69
C LEU A 131 -3.22 12.35 -17.94
N VAL A 132 -2.44 11.94 -16.93
CA VAL A 132 -1.00 11.69 -17.13
C VAL A 132 -0.78 10.51 -18.06
N GLU A 133 0.35 10.51 -18.74
CA GLU A 133 0.75 9.40 -19.62
C GLU A 133 1.02 8.14 -18.76
N ILE A 134 0.31 7.05 -19.03
CA ILE A 134 0.58 5.73 -18.44
C ILE A 134 1.70 5.08 -19.26
N ILE A 135 2.89 4.95 -18.67
CA ILE A 135 4.04 4.35 -19.35
C ILE A 135 4.24 2.87 -19.00
N ASN A 136 3.68 2.42 -17.88
CA ASN A 136 3.75 1.03 -17.42
C ASN A 136 2.62 0.73 -16.43
N SER A 137 1.78 -0.24 -16.76
CA SER A 137 0.65 -0.67 -15.95
C SER A 137 0.39 -2.18 -16.12
N PRO A 138 0.36 -2.98 -15.04
CA PRO A 138 -0.07 -4.37 -15.11
C PRO A 138 -1.53 -4.55 -15.58
N ALA A 139 -2.34 -3.50 -15.53
CA ALA A 139 -3.72 -3.54 -16.02
C ALA A 139 -3.78 -3.67 -17.55
N ASP A 140 -2.75 -3.17 -18.25
CA ASP A 140 -2.68 -3.24 -19.73
C ASP A 140 -2.61 -4.69 -20.23
N ASP A 141 -2.18 -5.64 -19.38
CA ASP A 141 -2.12 -7.07 -19.68
C ASP A 141 -3.46 -7.81 -19.46
N LEU A 142 -4.45 -7.17 -18.82
CA LEU A 142 -5.65 -7.86 -18.30
C LEU A 142 -6.86 -7.83 -19.23
N ASP A 143 -7.04 -6.76 -20.03
CA ASP A 143 -7.93 -6.67 -21.20
C ASP A 143 -7.73 -5.29 -21.88
N GLU A 144 -7.59 -5.22 -23.21
CA GLU A 144 -7.36 -3.95 -23.93
C GLU A 144 -8.58 -3.00 -23.86
N ALA A 145 -9.74 -3.50 -23.44
CA ALA A 145 -10.99 -2.74 -23.38
C ALA A 145 -11.21 -1.97 -22.07
N GLU A 146 -10.41 -2.21 -21.02
CA GLU A 146 -10.62 -1.60 -19.70
C GLU A 146 -9.59 -0.50 -19.40
N VAL A 147 -10.07 0.74 -19.23
CA VAL A 147 -9.19 1.88 -18.91
C VAL A 147 -9.10 2.01 -17.38
N TRP A 148 -8.14 1.31 -16.77
CA TRP A 148 -7.95 1.36 -15.32
C TRP A 148 -7.15 2.61 -14.92
N HIS A 149 -7.60 3.27 -13.85
CA HIS A 149 -6.90 4.38 -13.24
C HIS A 149 -6.35 3.99 -11.87
N TYR A 150 -5.67 4.92 -11.18
CA TYR A 150 -5.07 4.65 -9.87
C TYR A 150 -5.48 5.69 -8.84
N GLY A 151 -5.87 5.22 -7.65
CA GLY A 151 -6.04 6.01 -6.45
C GLY A 151 -4.78 6.01 -5.58
N PHE A 152 -4.94 6.26 -4.27
CA PHE A 152 -3.82 6.06 -3.35
C PHE A 152 -3.69 4.58 -2.96
N GLY A 153 -2.89 3.84 -3.74
CA GLY A 153 -2.59 2.44 -3.47
C GLY A 153 -3.72 1.47 -3.83
N ILE A 154 -4.67 1.91 -4.68
CA ILE A 154 -5.82 1.12 -5.10
C ILE A 154 -6.10 1.35 -6.58
N TRP A 155 -6.39 0.27 -7.32
CA TRP A 155 -6.85 0.37 -8.70
C TRP A 155 -8.27 0.93 -8.74
N ARG A 156 -8.50 1.84 -9.68
CA ARG A 156 -9.82 2.33 -10.05
C ARG A 156 -10.21 1.63 -11.34
N GLU A 157 -10.85 0.49 -11.17
CA GLU A 157 -11.32 -0.35 -12.25
C GLU A 157 -12.51 0.35 -12.93
N CYS A 158 -12.42 0.60 -14.23
CA CYS A 158 -13.51 1.14 -15.04
C CYS A 158 -13.92 0.06 -16.04
N HIS A 159 -14.89 -0.77 -15.67
CA HIS A 159 -15.54 -1.65 -16.63
C HIS A 159 -16.41 -0.81 -17.58
N ASN A 160 -16.12 -0.83 -18.87
CA ASN A 160 -17.08 -0.46 -19.92
C ASN A 160 -17.94 -1.74 -20.14
N THR A 161 -19.25 -1.83 -19.98
CA THR A 161 -20.40 -0.94 -20.15
C THR A 161 -21.55 -1.42 -19.25
N THR A 162 -22.38 -0.52 -18.69
CA THR A 162 -23.69 -0.79 -18.06
C THR A 162 -23.75 -1.97 -17.06
N PHE A 163 -23.65 -1.64 -15.77
CA PHE A 163 -23.99 -2.55 -14.68
C PHE A 163 -25.51 -2.81 -14.66
N ASP A 164 -25.98 -3.88 -15.28
CA ASP A 164 -27.35 -4.37 -15.08
C ASP A 164 -27.32 -5.49 -14.03
N CYS A 165 -27.60 -5.13 -12.79
CA CYS A 165 -27.66 -6.04 -11.66
C CYS A 165 -29.11 -6.45 -11.38
N GLU A 166 -29.71 -7.22 -12.30
CA GLU A 166 -30.74 -8.15 -11.86
C GLU A 166 -30.07 -9.38 -11.22
N VAL A 167 -30.12 -9.39 -9.89
CA VAL A 167 -29.79 -10.47 -8.95
C VAL A 167 -28.33 -10.53 -8.45
N ILE A 168 -28.13 -10.01 -7.24
CA ILE A 168 -26.96 -10.25 -6.41
C ILE A 168 -26.98 -11.71 -5.93
N SER A 169 -26.07 -12.53 -6.43
CA SER A 169 -25.70 -13.80 -5.79
C SER A 169 -24.25 -13.74 -5.33
N TYR A 170 -24.00 -14.16 -4.09
CA TYR A 170 -22.69 -14.13 -3.45
C TYR A 170 -21.68 -15.02 -4.19
N TYR A 171 -20.49 -14.48 -4.51
CA TYR A 171 -19.42 -15.20 -5.20
C TYR A 171 -18.78 -16.27 -4.31
N SER A 172 -19.30 -17.49 -4.40
CA SER A 172 -18.52 -18.72 -4.20
C SER A 172 -18.81 -19.67 -5.36
N THR A 173 -18.49 -19.25 -6.58
CA THR A 173 -18.07 -20.12 -7.70
C THR A 173 -17.80 -19.22 -8.89
N LYS A 174 -16.65 -19.42 -9.53
CA LYS A 174 -16.21 -18.72 -10.73
C LYS A 174 -17.34 -18.56 -11.76
N ASN A 175 -17.49 -17.35 -12.27
CA ASN A 175 -17.99 -17.12 -13.61
C ASN A 175 -17.06 -16.11 -14.27
N TYR A 176 -16.41 -16.52 -15.36
CA TYR A 176 -15.69 -15.59 -16.22
C TYR A 176 -16.74 -14.89 -17.09
N CYS A 177 -16.69 -13.56 -17.14
CA CYS A 177 -17.41 -12.78 -18.13
C CYS A 177 -16.93 -13.17 -19.53
N LYS A 178 -17.85 -13.32 -20.48
CA LYS A 178 -17.55 -13.49 -21.91
C LYS A 178 -17.85 -12.19 -22.63
#